data_AF-A0A7V1ZFK4-F1
#
_entry.id   AF-A0A7V1ZFK4-F1
#
_cell.length_a   1.000
_cell.length_b   1.000
_cell.length_c   1.000
_cell.angle_alpha   90.00
_cell.angle_beta   90.00
_cell.angle_gamma   90.00
#
_symmetry.space_group_name_H-M   'P 1'
#
loop_
_entity.id
_entity.type
_entity.pdbx_description
1 polymer ?
#
loop_
_entity_poly.entity_id
_entity_poly.type
_entity_poly.pdbx_seq_one_letter_code
_entity_poly.pdbx_strand_id
1 'polypeptide(L)'
;ENDSFLILKIPIYSKIDDTIDVEIKFESLKSKIKKNYKFYLRNGKNDLEIPIEIKNLKLDRYEGKLLLKYKKFKTSKTFDFQKLGLFNLTSDELKNLIFALNYLYSGEFSKYLKKNNNDLKKAWESFWKDKDPTPNTNLNEEKELFLQRYHYVIKNYTKNNKINAMGLIYLRYGPPDYIEKSELNLYDRPYQIWYYESLNLRFIFIDKYGTGDYELAPSSWADYIR
;
A
#
# COMPACT_ATOMS: atom_id res chain seq x y z
N GLU A 1 -16.68 -1.94 1.02
CA GLU A 1 -17.22 -1.51 -0.30
C GLU A 1 -16.81 -0.07 -0.69
N ASN A 2 -15.62 0.42 -0.29
CA ASN A 2 -15.23 1.83 -0.53
C ASN A 2 -14.23 2.08 -1.69
N ASP A 3 -13.85 1.07 -2.47
CA ASP A 3 -12.98 1.24 -3.66
C ASP A 3 -13.74 1.76 -4.89
N SER A 4 -14.61 2.76 -4.72
CA SER A 4 -15.36 3.30 -5.85
C SER A 4 -14.58 4.38 -6.58
N PHE A 5 -13.70 5.12 -5.90
CA PHE A 5 -12.97 6.25 -6.47
C PHE A 5 -11.49 6.29 -6.04
N LEU A 6 -10.62 6.66 -6.98
CA LEU A 6 -9.23 7.06 -6.76
C LEU A 6 -9.13 8.57 -6.94
N ILE A 7 -8.55 9.29 -5.97
CA ILE A 7 -8.32 10.74 -6.11
C ILE A 7 -6.89 10.98 -6.58
N LEU A 8 -6.74 11.47 -7.81
CA LEU A 8 -5.46 11.91 -8.33
C LEU A 8 -5.20 13.36 -7.92
N LYS A 9 -4.24 13.58 -7.01
CA LYS A 9 -3.83 14.92 -6.56
C LYS A 9 -2.67 15.43 -7.41
N ILE A 10 -2.84 16.60 -8.03
CA ILE A 10 -1.84 17.20 -8.91
C ILE A 10 -1.57 18.64 -8.46
N PRO A 11 -0.41 18.90 -7.81
CA PRO A 11 0.01 20.26 -7.53
C PRO A 11 0.36 20.95 -8.85
N ILE A 12 -0.19 22.14 -9.06
CA ILE A 12 0.08 22.99 -10.23
C ILE A 12 0.31 24.43 -9.80
N TYR A 13 1.31 25.07 -10.40
CA TYR A 13 1.49 26.51 -10.32
C TYR A 13 0.83 27.17 -11.53
N SER A 14 -0.04 28.15 -11.28
CA SER A 14 -0.79 28.88 -12.30
C SER A 14 -0.44 30.37 -12.23
N LYS A 15 -0.36 31.02 -13.40
CA LYS A 15 -0.30 32.49 -13.52
C LYS A 15 -1.64 33.08 -13.97
N ILE A 16 -2.67 32.25 -14.06
CA ILE A 16 -4.02 32.64 -14.49
C ILE A 16 -4.99 32.53 -13.32
N ASP A 17 -6.08 33.28 -13.43
CA ASP A 17 -7.21 33.26 -12.50
C ASP A 17 -8.49 32.91 -13.27
N ASP A 18 -8.52 31.69 -13.82
CA ASP A 18 -9.47 31.28 -14.85
C ASP A 18 -9.69 29.76 -14.86
N THR A 19 -10.72 29.31 -15.56
CA THR A 19 -11.06 27.90 -15.71
C THR A 19 -10.25 27.25 -16.81
N ILE A 20 -9.71 26.06 -16.53
CA ILE A 20 -9.04 25.20 -17.49
C ILE A 20 -9.86 23.94 -17.77
N ASP A 21 -9.70 23.38 -18.97
CA ASP A 21 -10.20 22.05 -19.30
C ASP A 21 -9.13 21.01 -19.00
N VAL A 22 -9.50 19.97 -18.26
CA VAL A 22 -8.62 18.84 -17.93
C VAL A 22 -9.21 17.57 -18.53
N GLU A 23 -8.52 16.99 -19.50
CA GLU A 23 -8.86 15.72 -20.11
C GLU A 23 -7.97 14.63 -19.50
N ILE A 24 -8.57 13.62 -18.89
CA ILE A 24 -7.86 12.43 -18.42
C ILE A 24 -8.19 11.26 -19.35
N LYS A 25 -7.15 10.57 -19.79
CA LYS A 25 -7.25 9.32 -20.54
C LYS A 25 -6.42 8.29 -19.82
N PHE A 26 -6.96 7.09 -19.65
CA PHE A 26 -6.19 5.96 -19.17
C PHE A 26 -6.73 4.67 -19.76
N GLU A 27 -5.84 3.73 -20.02
CA GLU A 27 -6.18 2.47 -20.63
C GLU A 27 -5.33 1.33 -20.08
N SER A 28 -5.89 0.14 -20.21
CA SER A 28 -5.23 -1.13 -20.07
C SER A 28 -5.49 -1.94 -21.34
N LEU A 29 -4.95 -3.15 -21.43
CA LEU A 29 -5.23 -4.06 -22.55
C LEU A 29 -6.72 -4.34 -22.76
N LYS A 30 -7.55 -4.16 -21.72
CA LYS A 30 -8.95 -4.60 -21.70
C LYS A 30 -9.94 -3.48 -21.41
N SER A 31 -9.48 -2.25 -21.21
CA SER A 31 -10.33 -1.15 -20.77
C SER A 31 -9.73 0.18 -21.20
N LYS A 32 -10.55 1.08 -21.73
CA LYS A 32 -10.13 2.41 -22.12
C LYS A 32 -11.13 3.43 -21.60
N ILE A 33 -10.62 4.45 -20.92
CA ILE A 33 -11.44 5.47 -20.31
C ILE A 33 -10.94 6.84 -20.70
N LYS A 34 -11.92 7.72 -20.91
CA LYS A 34 -11.72 9.14 -21.14
C LYS A 34 -12.74 9.90 -20.30
N LYS A 35 -12.28 10.86 -19.51
CA LYS A 35 -13.12 11.78 -18.76
C LYS A 35 -12.61 13.20 -18.95
N ASN A 36 -13.51 14.17 -18.84
CA ASN A 36 -13.17 15.58 -18.94
C ASN A 36 -13.70 16.28 -17.68
N TYR A 37 -12.90 17.20 -17.17
CA TYR A 37 -13.18 18.00 -15.99
C TYR A 37 -12.88 19.46 -16.31
N LYS A 38 -13.46 20.36 -15.51
CA LYS A 38 -13.12 21.77 -15.51
C LYS A 38 -12.69 22.17 -14.11
N PHE A 39 -11.59 22.90 -14.03
CA PHE A 39 -11.05 23.38 -12.76
C PHE A 39 -10.74 24.86 -12.87
N TYR A 40 -11.18 25.62 -11.87
CA TYR A 40 -10.75 27.00 -11.69
C TYR A 40 -9.36 27.00 -11.06
N LEU A 41 -8.41 27.67 -11.71
CA LEU A 41 -7.08 27.88 -11.15
C LEU A 41 -6.99 29.32 -10.65
N ARG A 42 -6.53 29.49 -9.42
CA ARG A 42 -6.11 30.79 -8.89
C ARG A 42 -4.68 31.10 -9.30
N ASN A 43 -4.31 32.37 -9.33
CA ASN A 43 -2.91 32.75 -9.45
C ASN A 43 -2.11 32.20 -8.26
N GLY A 44 -1.00 31.52 -8.52
CA GLY A 44 -0.17 30.84 -7.52
C GLY A 44 -0.35 29.32 -7.51
N LYS A 45 -0.17 28.72 -6.34
CA LYS A 45 -0.25 27.26 -6.15
C LYS A 45 -1.70 26.80 -6.07
N ASN A 46 -2.03 25.73 -6.78
CA ASN A 46 -3.31 25.04 -6.75
C ASN A 46 -3.07 23.53 -6.63
N ASP A 47 -4.00 22.83 -6.00
CA ASP A 47 -4.02 21.37 -5.95
C ASP A 47 -5.27 20.86 -6.67
N LEU A 48 -5.07 20.25 -7.82
CA LEU A 48 -6.15 19.63 -8.58
C LEU A 48 -6.47 18.26 -7.96
N GLU A 49 -7.71 18.07 -7.52
CA GLU A 49 -8.20 16.77 -7.05
C GLU A 49 -9.15 16.18 -8.09
N ILE A 50 -8.70 15.13 -8.78
CA ILE A 50 -9.44 14.52 -9.88
C ILE A 50 -10.00 13.18 -9.39
N PRO A 51 -11.32 13.07 -9.16
CA PRO A 51 -11.94 11.81 -8.78
C PRO A 51 -12.06 10.90 -10.00
N ILE A 52 -11.41 9.74 -9.94
CA ILE A 52 -11.45 8.70 -10.95
C ILE A 52 -12.34 7.59 -10.43
N GLU A 53 -13.46 7.32 -11.10
CA GLU A 53 -14.30 6.18 -10.77
C GLU A 53 -13.58 4.89 -11.14
N ILE A 54 -13.20 4.13 -10.13
CA ILE A 54 -12.45 2.88 -10.30
C ILE A 54 -13.33 1.65 -10.15
N LYS A 55 -14.57 1.76 -9.66
CA LYS A 55 -15.47 0.63 -9.34
C LYS A 55 -15.54 -0.42 -10.47
N ASN A 56 -15.80 0.02 -11.69
CA ASN A 56 -16.02 -0.85 -12.86
C ASN A 56 -14.76 -1.16 -13.69
N LEU A 57 -13.60 -0.66 -13.26
CA LEU A 57 -12.34 -1.01 -13.90
C LEU A 57 -12.01 -2.48 -13.71
N LYS A 58 -11.41 -3.09 -14.73
CA LYS A 58 -10.83 -4.43 -14.59
C LYS A 58 -9.57 -4.34 -13.72
N LEU A 59 -9.18 -5.49 -13.17
CA LEU A 59 -7.97 -5.60 -12.39
C LEU A 59 -6.79 -5.69 -13.36
N ASP A 60 -6.07 -4.59 -13.52
CA ASP A 60 -5.05 -4.41 -14.55
C ASP A 60 -4.10 -3.26 -14.19
N ARG A 61 -2.98 -3.16 -14.91
CA ARG A 61 -2.17 -1.95 -14.92
C ARG A 61 -2.78 -0.96 -15.91
N TYR A 62 -3.02 0.24 -15.44
CA TYR A 62 -3.54 1.34 -16.24
C TYR A 62 -2.44 2.35 -16.48
N GLU A 63 -2.20 2.67 -17.74
CA GLU A 63 -1.34 3.77 -18.16
C GLU A 63 -2.21 4.94 -18.60
N GLY A 64 -1.83 6.13 -18.17
CA GLY A 64 -2.66 7.31 -18.30
C GLY A 64 -1.91 8.55 -18.72
N LYS A 65 -2.66 9.46 -19.33
CA LYS A 65 -2.23 10.79 -19.71
C LYS A 65 -3.29 11.79 -19.28
N LEU A 66 -2.86 12.76 -18.52
CA LEU A 66 -3.61 13.95 -18.17
C LEU A 66 -3.22 15.08 -19.12
N LEU A 67 -4.18 15.73 -19.74
CA LEU A 67 -4.00 16.83 -20.69
C LEU A 67 -4.74 18.05 -20.16
N LEU A 68 -3.98 19.07 -19.73
CA LEU A 68 -4.51 20.37 -19.34
C LEU A 68 -4.55 21.28 -20.56
N LYS A 69 -5.68 21.95 -20.78
CA LYS A 69 -5.92 22.85 -21.90
C LYS A 69 -6.40 24.21 -21.38
N TYR A 70 -5.76 25.28 -21.84
CA TYR A 70 -6.18 26.64 -21.58
C TYR A 70 -5.98 27.49 -22.83
N LYS A 71 -7.07 27.94 -23.46
CA LYS A 71 -7.04 28.66 -24.75
C LYS A 71 -6.20 27.87 -25.77
N LYS A 72 -5.10 28.43 -26.26
CA LYS A 72 -4.18 27.78 -27.21
C LYS A 72 -3.11 26.91 -26.52
N PHE A 73 -2.93 27.04 -25.21
CA PHE A 73 -1.93 26.30 -24.46
C PHE A 73 -2.42 24.90 -24.10
N LYS A 74 -1.53 23.92 -24.24
CA LYS A 74 -1.76 22.52 -23.87
C LYS A 74 -0.51 21.98 -23.19
N THR A 75 -0.67 21.30 -22.07
CA THR A 75 0.41 20.57 -21.41
C THR A 75 -0.11 19.24 -20.90
N SER A 76 0.77 18.26 -20.71
CA SER A 76 0.36 16.93 -20.28
C SER A 76 1.31 16.29 -19.28
N LYS A 77 0.75 15.44 -18.42
CA LYS A 77 1.48 14.62 -17.46
C LYS A 77 1.03 13.16 -17.60
N THR A 78 1.97 12.23 -17.64
CA THR A 78 1.67 10.80 -17.61
C THR A 78 1.55 10.32 -16.17
N PHE A 79 0.79 9.25 -15.98
CA PHE A 79 0.66 8.56 -14.71
C PHE A 79 0.35 7.08 -14.99
N ASP A 80 0.62 6.23 -14.01
CA ASP A 80 0.17 4.85 -14.04
C ASP A 80 -0.34 4.46 -12.65
N PHE A 81 -1.27 3.52 -12.64
CA PHE A 81 -1.75 2.90 -11.42
C PHE A 81 -2.13 1.44 -11.69
N GLN A 82 -2.05 0.62 -10.65
CA GLN A 82 -2.50 -0.76 -10.72
C GLN A 82 -3.81 -0.88 -9.96
N LYS A 83 -4.89 -1.26 -10.64
CA LYS A 83 -6.09 -1.70 -9.94
C LYS A 83 -5.87 -3.16 -9.54
N LEU A 84 -5.45 -3.36 -8.30
CA LEU A 84 -5.39 -4.67 -7.71
C LEU A 84 -6.78 -5.04 -7.20
N GLY A 85 -7.19 -6.28 -7.47
CA GLY A 85 -8.24 -6.90 -6.68
C GLY A 85 -7.58 -7.96 -5.82
N LEU A 86 -8.21 -8.26 -4.70
CA LEU A 86 -7.76 -9.28 -3.75
C LEU A 86 -7.46 -10.65 -4.40
N PHE A 87 -7.98 -10.91 -5.61
CA PHE A 87 -7.88 -12.19 -6.31
C PHE A 87 -7.22 -12.14 -7.71
N ASN A 88 -6.70 -10.97 -8.15
CA ASN A 88 -5.78 -10.89 -9.30
C ASN A 88 -4.34 -10.64 -8.82
N LEU A 89 -3.94 -11.38 -7.80
CA LEU A 89 -2.58 -11.37 -7.31
C LEU A 89 -1.73 -12.24 -8.24
N THR A 90 -0.52 -11.77 -8.57
CA THR A 90 0.52 -12.63 -9.12
C THR A 90 0.81 -13.79 -8.16
N SER A 91 1.43 -14.87 -8.66
CA SER A 91 1.78 -16.02 -7.83
C SER A 91 2.61 -15.63 -6.59
N ASP A 92 3.45 -14.61 -6.69
CA ASP A 92 4.27 -14.15 -5.57
C ASP A 92 3.49 -13.24 -4.60
N GLU A 93 2.64 -12.35 -5.10
CA GLU A 93 1.74 -11.56 -4.25
C GLU A 93 0.76 -12.45 -3.48
N LEU A 94 0.27 -13.52 -4.10
CA LEU A 94 -0.59 -14.50 -3.44
C LEU A 94 0.17 -15.25 -2.34
N LYS A 95 1.40 -15.69 -2.61
CA LYS A 95 2.26 -16.30 -1.57
C LYS A 95 2.48 -15.35 -0.40
N ASN A 96 2.76 -14.08 -0.67
CA ASN A 96 2.94 -13.07 0.38
C ASN A 96 1.66 -12.85 1.18
N LEU A 97 0.48 -12.80 0.54
CA LEU A 97 -0.80 -12.67 1.24
C LEU A 97 -1.05 -13.85 2.17
N ILE A 98 -0.90 -15.08 1.65
CA ILE A 98 -1.10 -16.31 2.43
C ILE A 98 -0.09 -16.37 3.58
N PHE A 99 1.17 -16.04 3.32
CA PHE A 99 2.23 -16.01 4.32
C PHE A 99 1.93 -14.98 5.43
N ALA A 100 1.54 -13.76 5.07
CA ALA A 100 1.18 -12.71 6.02
C ALA A 100 0.00 -13.12 6.92
N LEU A 101 -1.08 -13.66 6.33
CA LEU A 101 -2.23 -14.13 7.10
C LEU A 101 -1.86 -15.28 8.03
N ASN A 102 -1.09 -16.24 7.55
CA ASN A 102 -0.65 -17.36 8.40
C ASN A 102 0.33 -16.93 9.49
N TYR A 103 1.17 -15.91 9.24
CA TYR A 103 2.05 -15.35 10.25
C TYR A 103 1.26 -14.66 11.37
N LEU A 104 0.22 -13.90 11.02
CA LEU A 104 -0.62 -13.20 12.00
C LEU A 104 -1.54 -14.14 12.78
N TYR A 105 -2.10 -15.13 12.08
CA TYR A 105 -3.12 -16.02 12.62
C TYR A 105 -2.62 -17.46 12.75
N SER A 106 -1.33 -17.65 13.07
CA SER A 106 -0.73 -18.96 13.40
C SER A 106 -1.13 -20.12 12.45
N GLY A 107 -1.12 -19.87 11.14
CA GLY A 107 -1.43 -20.86 10.11
C GLY A 107 -2.91 -21.13 9.86
N GLU A 108 -3.83 -20.40 10.49
CA GLU A 108 -5.27 -20.63 10.34
C GLU A 108 -5.76 -20.42 8.92
N PHE A 109 -5.27 -19.41 8.20
CA PHE A 109 -5.76 -19.12 6.84
C PHE A 109 -5.55 -20.30 5.87
N SER A 110 -4.44 -21.03 5.99
CA SER A 110 -4.22 -22.26 5.22
C SER A 110 -5.24 -23.37 5.53
N LYS A 111 -5.81 -23.41 6.73
CA LYS A 111 -6.91 -24.34 7.06
C LYS A 111 -8.20 -23.94 6.33
N TYR A 112 -8.50 -22.65 6.26
CA TYR A 112 -9.64 -22.12 5.50
C TYR A 112 -9.49 -22.37 4.00
N LEU A 113 -8.28 -22.22 3.44
CA LEU A 113 -8.00 -22.59 2.05
C LEU A 113 -8.32 -24.06 1.80
N LYS A 114 -7.78 -24.98 2.62
CA LYS A 114 -8.06 -26.41 2.48
C LYS A 114 -9.55 -26.75 2.61
N LYS A 115 -10.24 -26.17 3.60
CA LYS A 115 -11.68 -26.38 3.83
C LYS A 115 -12.55 -25.93 2.64
N ASN A 116 -12.10 -24.91 1.93
CA ASN A 116 -12.81 -24.36 0.77
C ASN A 116 -12.23 -24.86 -0.57
N ASN A 117 -11.62 -26.05 -0.62
CA ASN A 117 -11.06 -26.65 -1.84
C ASN A 117 -10.03 -25.76 -2.57
N ASN A 118 -9.22 -25.01 -1.81
CA ASN A 118 -8.27 -24.01 -2.29
C ASN A 118 -8.90 -22.86 -3.11
N ASP A 119 -10.21 -22.66 -3.00
CA ASP A 119 -10.89 -21.46 -3.51
C ASP A 119 -10.54 -20.26 -2.61
N LEU A 120 -9.64 -19.42 -3.09
CA LEU A 120 -9.13 -18.27 -2.35
C LEU A 120 -10.23 -17.28 -1.96
N LYS A 121 -11.23 -17.08 -2.82
CA LYS A 121 -12.32 -16.13 -2.56
C LYS A 121 -13.21 -16.63 -1.42
N LYS A 122 -13.62 -17.90 -1.48
CA LYS A 122 -14.41 -18.51 -0.42
C LYS A 122 -13.65 -18.62 0.89
N ALA A 123 -12.36 -18.97 0.85
CA ALA A 123 -11.50 -19.01 2.02
C ALA A 123 -11.35 -17.63 2.66
N TRP A 124 -11.16 -16.59 1.85
CA TRP A 124 -11.09 -15.20 2.30
C TRP A 124 -12.38 -14.74 2.96
N GLU A 125 -13.53 -14.94 2.29
CA GLU A 125 -14.84 -14.55 2.81
C GLU A 125 -15.17 -15.27 4.12
N SER A 126 -14.96 -16.59 4.18
CA SER A 126 -15.21 -17.38 5.40
C SER A 126 -14.24 -17.03 6.54
N PHE A 127 -12.95 -16.83 6.24
CA PHE A 127 -11.95 -16.45 7.23
C PHE A 127 -12.31 -15.12 7.90
N TRP A 128 -12.58 -14.08 7.11
CA TRP A 128 -12.88 -12.77 7.68
C TRP A 128 -14.24 -12.73 8.34
N LYS A 129 -15.24 -13.47 7.83
CA LYS A 129 -16.52 -13.60 8.53
C LYS A 129 -16.36 -14.12 9.96
N ASP A 130 -15.47 -15.09 10.17
CA ASP A 130 -15.20 -15.66 11.51
C ASP A 130 -14.32 -14.75 12.39
N LYS A 131 -13.59 -13.80 11.79
CA LYS A 131 -12.71 -12.83 12.46
C LYS A 131 -13.33 -11.44 12.57
N ASP A 132 -14.64 -11.32 12.37
CA ASP A 132 -15.35 -10.05 12.49
C ASP A 132 -15.70 -9.76 13.96
N PRO A 133 -15.06 -8.77 14.61
CA PRO A 133 -15.37 -8.43 15.99
C PRO A 133 -16.74 -7.74 16.12
N THR A 134 -17.26 -7.17 15.02
CA THR A 134 -18.43 -6.29 15.01
C THR A 134 -19.37 -6.64 13.86
N PRO A 135 -19.92 -7.86 13.82
CA PRO A 135 -20.69 -8.38 12.68
C PRO A 135 -22.01 -7.64 12.38
N ASN A 136 -22.42 -6.73 13.27
CA ASN A 136 -23.59 -5.87 13.08
C ASN A 136 -23.27 -4.59 12.30
N THR A 137 -22.00 -4.33 11.98
CA THR A 137 -21.58 -3.23 11.12
C THR A 137 -21.41 -3.74 9.68
N ASN A 138 -21.42 -2.81 8.72
CA ASN A 138 -21.22 -3.17 7.32
C ASN A 138 -19.76 -3.49 6.96
N LEU A 139 -18.82 -3.32 7.89
CA LEU A 139 -17.39 -3.39 7.65
C LEU A 139 -16.73 -4.22 8.75
N ASN A 140 -15.88 -5.16 8.34
CA ASN A 140 -15.05 -5.89 9.29
C ASN A 140 -13.77 -5.09 9.57
N GLU A 141 -13.67 -4.54 10.78
CA GLU A 141 -12.61 -3.63 11.20
C GLU A 141 -11.23 -4.31 11.22
N GLU A 142 -11.16 -5.58 11.63
CA GLU A 142 -9.92 -6.37 11.63
C GLU A 142 -9.40 -6.61 10.21
N LYS A 143 -10.32 -6.90 9.28
CA LYS A 143 -10.00 -7.05 7.86
C LYS A 143 -9.49 -5.75 7.28
N GLU A 144 -10.16 -4.64 7.53
CA GLU A 144 -9.75 -3.33 7.00
C GLU A 144 -8.38 -2.91 7.56
N LEU A 145 -8.15 -3.12 8.86
CA LEU A 145 -6.85 -2.87 9.48
C LEU A 145 -5.75 -3.76 8.89
N PHE A 146 -6.02 -5.05 8.68
CA PHE A 146 -5.10 -5.95 8.01
C PHE A 146 -4.75 -5.45 6.60
N LEU A 147 -5.75 -5.10 5.79
CA LEU A 147 -5.54 -4.62 4.42
C LEU A 147 -4.72 -3.33 4.40
N GLN A 148 -5.04 -2.38 5.27
CA GLN A 148 -4.28 -1.14 5.42
C GLN A 148 -2.80 -1.41 5.71
N ARG A 149 -2.51 -2.29 6.69
CA ARG A 149 -1.13 -2.66 7.05
C ARG A 149 -0.44 -3.45 5.93
N TYR A 150 -1.15 -4.38 5.31
CA TYR A 150 -0.63 -5.22 4.23
C TYR A 150 -0.23 -4.38 3.02
N HIS A 151 -1.05 -3.42 2.59
CA HIS A 151 -0.69 -2.51 1.50
C HIS A 151 0.55 -1.67 1.81
N TYR A 152 0.67 -1.18 3.04
CA TYR A 152 1.87 -0.47 3.47
C TYR A 152 3.11 -1.36 3.42
N VAL A 153 3.00 -2.60 3.91
CA VAL A 153 4.10 -3.56 4.00
C VAL A 153 4.56 -4.04 2.62
N ILE A 154 3.62 -4.33 1.71
CA ILE A 154 3.95 -4.70 0.33
C ILE A 154 4.74 -3.59 -0.36
N LYS A 155 4.37 -2.33 -0.11
CA LYS A 155 5.03 -1.17 -0.72
C LYS A 155 6.42 -0.87 -0.12
N ASN A 156 6.57 -0.96 1.20
CA ASN A 156 7.76 -0.44 1.89
C ASN A 156 8.74 -1.52 2.39
N TYR A 157 8.26 -2.75 2.59
CA TYR A 157 9.01 -3.81 3.29
C TYR A 157 9.03 -5.13 2.49
N THR A 158 8.87 -5.04 1.17
CA THR A 158 8.99 -6.20 0.27
C THR A 158 10.22 -6.03 -0.60
N LYS A 159 11.10 -7.03 -0.59
CA LYS A 159 12.30 -7.08 -1.42
C LYS A 159 12.41 -8.46 -2.07
N ASN A 160 12.78 -8.51 -3.34
CA ASN A 160 12.84 -9.77 -4.11
C ASN A 160 11.54 -10.59 -3.98
N ASN A 161 10.39 -9.91 -4.07
CA ASN A 161 9.05 -10.46 -3.92
C ASN A 161 8.77 -11.16 -2.57
N LYS A 162 9.52 -10.84 -1.51
CA LYS A 162 9.30 -11.38 -0.15
C LYS A 162 9.20 -10.25 0.87
N ILE A 163 8.25 -10.38 1.79
CA ILE A 163 8.11 -9.50 2.95
C ILE A 163 9.30 -9.77 3.89
N ASN A 164 10.02 -8.72 4.29
CA ASN A 164 11.14 -8.84 5.22
C ASN A 164 10.70 -8.81 6.69
N ALA A 165 11.66 -8.92 7.61
CA ALA A 165 11.38 -8.96 9.05
C ALA A 165 10.64 -7.71 9.56
N MET A 166 11.01 -6.52 9.08
CA MET A 166 10.34 -5.26 9.44
C MET A 166 8.86 -5.29 9.01
N GLY A 167 8.59 -5.80 7.80
CA GLY A 167 7.23 -5.94 7.29
C GLY A 167 6.36 -6.86 8.15
N LEU A 168 6.93 -7.95 8.66
CA LEU A 168 6.22 -8.86 9.56
C LEU A 168 5.90 -8.22 10.92
N ILE A 169 6.86 -7.50 11.51
CA ILE A 169 6.63 -6.75 12.75
C ILE A 169 5.56 -5.66 12.54
N TYR A 170 5.64 -4.92 11.43
CA TYR A 170 4.65 -3.90 11.08
C TYR A 170 3.24 -4.48 10.86
N LEU A 171 3.12 -5.65 10.21
CA LEU A 171 1.83 -6.32 10.05
C LEU A 171 1.18 -6.62 11.41
N ARG A 172 1.98 -7.11 12.37
CA ARG A 172 1.48 -7.53 13.69
C ARG A 172 1.17 -6.34 14.60
N TYR A 173 2.08 -5.39 14.71
CA TYR A 173 1.99 -4.32 15.71
C TYR A 173 1.59 -2.97 15.12
N GLY A 174 1.58 -2.83 13.79
CA GLY A 174 1.33 -1.55 13.13
C GLY A 174 2.58 -0.66 13.10
N PRO A 175 2.42 0.66 12.90
CA PRO A 175 3.53 1.60 12.93
C PRO A 175 4.16 1.67 14.33
N PRO A 176 5.49 1.73 14.45
CA PRO A 176 6.16 1.99 15.72
C PRO A 176 5.90 3.43 16.18
N ASP A 177 5.94 3.65 17.50
CA ASP A 177 5.80 4.95 18.14
C ASP A 177 7.04 5.82 17.88
N TYR A 178 8.22 5.20 17.96
CA TYR A 178 9.49 5.87 17.68
C TYR A 178 10.43 4.96 16.88
N ILE A 179 11.23 5.59 16.02
CA ILE A 179 12.23 4.93 15.19
C ILE A 179 13.57 5.61 15.45
N GLU A 180 14.53 4.83 15.94
CA GLU A 180 15.93 5.23 16.04
C GLU A 180 16.71 4.59 14.90
N LYS A 181 17.60 5.35 14.27
CA LYS A 181 18.46 4.88 13.20
C LYS A 181 19.90 5.14 13.60
N SER A 182 20.77 4.16 13.39
CA SER A 182 22.20 4.35 13.57
C SER A 182 22.72 5.40 12.59
N GLU A 183 23.63 6.25 13.05
CA GLU A 183 24.41 7.11 12.14
C GLU A 183 25.26 6.23 11.20
N LEU A 184 25.34 6.60 9.93
CA LEU A 184 26.13 5.88 8.93
C LEU A 184 27.62 6.10 9.18
N ASN A 185 28.21 5.31 10.09
CA ASN A 185 29.67 5.25 10.25
C ASN A 185 30.25 4.19 9.31
N LEU A 186 31.36 4.52 8.64
CA LEU A 186 32.07 3.66 7.67
C LEU A 186 32.46 2.26 8.20
N TYR A 187 32.44 2.08 9.52
CA TYR A 187 32.85 0.85 10.20
C TYR A 187 31.71 0.08 10.88
N ASP A 188 30.52 0.69 11.02
CA ASP A 188 29.38 0.08 11.71
C ASP A 188 28.30 -0.38 10.73
N ARG A 189 27.67 -1.51 11.04
CA ARG A 189 26.54 -2.02 10.25
C ARG A 189 25.33 -1.14 10.53
N PRO A 190 24.64 -0.60 9.51
CA PRO A 190 23.43 0.17 9.72
C PRO A 190 22.38 -0.65 10.48
N TYR A 191 21.83 -0.07 11.54
CA TYR A 191 20.74 -0.66 12.30
C TYR A 191 19.62 0.34 12.53
N GLN A 192 18.43 -0.20 12.77
CA GLN A 192 17.23 0.56 13.08
C GLN A 192 16.52 -0.08 14.27
N ILE A 193 16.13 0.72 15.24
CA ILE A 193 15.37 0.27 16.41
C ILE A 193 13.95 0.84 16.29
N TRP A 194 12.97 -0.04 16.38
CA TRP A 194 11.55 0.32 16.45
C TRP A 194 11.08 0.17 17.88
N TYR A 195 10.51 1.23 18.42
CA TYR A 195 9.93 1.27 19.75
C TYR A 195 8.40 1.28 19.63
N TYR A 196 7.77 0.37 20.37
CA TYR A 196 6.33 0.34 20.61
C TYR A 196 6.15 0.57 22.11
N GLU A 197 6.19 1.84 22.51
CA GLU A 197 6.19 2.28 23.90
C GLU A 197 4.94 1.81 24.63
N SER A 198 3.78 1.93 23.98
CA SER A 198 2.49 1.48 24.49
C SER A 198 2.45 -0.03 24.80
N LEU A 199 3.28 -0.82 24.11
CA LEU A 199 3.38 -2.27 24.29
C LEU A 199 4.62 -2.68 25.11
N ASN A 200 5.46 -1.73 25.50
CA ASN A 200 6.78 -1.96 26.08
C ASN A 200 7.62 -2.96 25.26
N LEU A 201 7.58 -2.84 23.92
CA LEU A 201 8.35 -3.68 22.99
C LEU A 201 9.36 -2.82 22.24
N ARG A 202 10.53 -3.41 21.97
CA ARG A 202 11.48 -2.89 20.99
C ARG A 202 11.96 -3.98 20.05
N PHE A 203 12.13 -3.63 18.78
CA PHE A 203 12.68 -4.52 17.77
C PHE A 203 13.90 -3.86 17.14
N ILE A 204 15.03 -4.57 17.14
CA ILE A 204 16.27 -4.10 16.53
C ILE A 204 16.44 -4.82 15.20
N PHE A 205 16.70 -4.06 14.16
CA PHE A 205 16.91 -4.55 12.81
C PHE A 205 18.29 -4.15 12.30
N ILE A 206 18.99 -5.06 11.61
CA ILE A 206 20.35 -4.83 11.12
C ILE A 206 20.41 -5.13 9.64
N ASP A 207 21.00 -4.22 8.87
CA ASP A 207 21.37 -4.46 7.48
C ASP A 207 22.80 -5.01 7.43
N LYS A 208 22.92 -6.33 7.46
CA LYS A 208 24.23 -7.02 7.54
C LYS A 208 25.14 -6.74 6.35
N TYR A 209 24.55 -6.40 5.20
CA TYR A 209 25.26 -6.33 3.92
C TYR A 209 25.20 -4.93 3.28
N GLY A 210 24.61 -3.94 3.95
CA GLY A 210 24.43 -2.59 3.39
C GLY A 210 23.51 -2.55 2.17
N THR A 211 22.58 -3.50 2.05
CA THR A 211 21.69 -3.62 0.88
C THR A 211 20.30 -3.02 1.11
N GLY A 212 20.02 -2.53 2.31
CA GLY A 212 18.70 -2.16 2.80
C GLY A 212 17.80 -3.35 3.15
N ASP A 213 18.33 -4.57 3.20
CA ASP A 213 17.58 -5.75 3.65
C ASP A 213 17.82 -5.99 5.13
N TYR A 214 16.91 -5.47 5.94
CA TYR A 214 17.01 -5.47 7.38
C TYR A 214 16.50 -6.80 7.94
N GLU A 215 17.38 -7.50 8.67
CA GLU A 215 17.05 -8.71 9.41
C GLU A 215 16.80 -8.37 10.88
N LEU A 216 15.91 -9.13 11.54
CA LEU A 216 15.73 -9.00 12.98
C LEU A 216 17.03 -9.42 13.70
N ALA A 217 17.54 -8.54 14.56
CA ALA A 217 18.75 -8.80 15.31
C ALA A 217 18.56 -9.98 16.26
N PRO A 218 19.56 -10.87 16.41
CA PRO A 218 19.58 -11.86 17.48
C PRO A 218 19.49 -11.19 18.85
N SER A 219 18.96 -11.90 19.85
CA SER A 219 18.88 -11.39 21.23
C SER A 219 20.23 -10.96 21.80
N SER A 220 21.33 -11.64 21.43
CA SER A 220 22.69 -11.28 21.85
C SER A 220 23.16 -9.90 21.39
N TRP A 221 22.51 -9.30 20.39
CA TRP A 221 22.80 -7.94 19.93
C TRP A 221 22.16 -6.87 20.83
N ALA A 222 21.09 -7.23 21.58
CA ALA A 222 20.44 -6.31 22.51
C ALA A 222 21.36 -5.91 23.69
N ASP A 223 22.36 -6.74 24.00
CA ASP A 223 23.37 -6.47 25.02
C ASP A 223 24.53 -5.60 24.50
N TYR A 224 24.75 -5.56 23.18
CA TYR A 224 25.82 -4.76 22.55
C TYR A 224 25.43 -3.29 22.32
N ILE A 225 24.14 -3.02 22.06
CA ILE A 225 23.61 -1.64 21.88
C ILE A 225 23.02 -1.10 23.20
N ARG A 226 23.57 -1.49 24.35
CA ARG A 226 23.12 -1.02 25.65
C ARG A 226 23.89 0.21 26.12
#